data_AF-A0A950TI61-F1
#
_entry.id   AF-A0A950TI61-F1
#
_cell.length_a   1.000
_cell.length_b   1.000
_cell.length_c   1.000
_cell.angle_alpha   90.00
_cell.angle_beta   90.00
_cell.angle_gamma   90.00
#
_symmetry.space_group_name_H-M   'P 1'
#
loop_
_entity.id
_entity.type
_entity.pdbx_description
1 polymer ?
#
loop_
_entity_poly.entity_id
_entity_poly.type
_entity_poly.pdbx_seq_one_letter_code
_entity_poly.pdbx_strand_id
1 'polypeptide(L)' 'MSITTANIEEVALSLPADSRARLATKLVDSLDSVDESAALRDARVLELRRRMSKIASGEAEFVNEAAAFERVDTILAR' A
#
# COMPACT_ATOMS: atom_id res chain seq x y z
N MET A 1 -0.25 -22.29 22.99
CA MET A 1 0.56 -21.18 23.53
C MET A 1 0.22 -19.95 22.69
N SER A 2 -0.38 -18.91 23.26
CA SER A 2 -0.68 -17.67 22.52
C SER A 2 0.59 -16.84 22.46
N ILE A 3 1.15 -16.64 21.28
CA ILE A 3 2.28 -15.73 21.08
C ILE A 3 1.69 -14.32 20.94
N THR A 4 2.01 -13.45 21.89
CA THR A 4 1.63 -12.04 21.84
C THR A 4 2.68 -11.25 21.04
N THR A 5 2.29 -10.09 20.51
CA THR A 5 3.22 -9.17 19.84
C THR A 5 4.36 -8.73 20.76
N ALA A 6 4.05 -8.46 22.04
CA ALA A 6 5.04 -8.14 23.06
C ALA A 6 6.13 -9.22 23.21
N ASN A 7 5.75 -10.51 23.18
CA ASN A 7 6.71 -11.60 23.26
C ASN A 7 7.59 -11.70 22.00
N ILE A 8 7.05 -11.32 20.82
CA ILE A 8 7.81 -11.28 19.57
C ILE A 8 8.84 -10.14 19.62
N GLU A 9 8.46 -8.98 20.13
CA GLU A 9 9.34 -7.82 20.28
C GLU A 9 10.50 -8.11 21.24
N GLU A 10 10.20 -8.69 22.41
CA GLU A 10 11.21 -9.06 23.40
C GLU A 10 12.24 -10.03 22.80
N VAL A 11 11.76 -11.08 22.12
CA VAL A 11 12.63 -12.04 21.43
C VAL A 11 13.43 -11.37 20.33
N ALA A 12 12.81 -10.53 19.49
CA ALA A 12 13.49 -9.82 18.41
C ALA A 12 14.59 -8.88 18.92
N LEU A 13 14.35 -8.16 20.02
CA LEU A 13 15.33 -7.25 20.62
C LEU A 13 16.50 -8.00 21.27
N SER A 14 16.27 -9.21 21.77
CA SER A 14 17.30 -10.09 22.34
C SER A 14 18.28 -10.67 21.31
N LEU A 15 17.95 -10.61 20.01
CA LEU A 15 18.81 -11.14 18.96
C LEU A 15 20.09 -10.31 18.76
N PRO A 16 21.20 -10.93 18.32
CA PRO A 16 22.39 -10.22 17.85
C PRO A 16 22.06 -9.22 16.73
N ALA A 17 22.86 -8.15 16.63
CA ALA A 17 22.62 -7.05 15.70
C ALA A 17 22.38 -7.50 14.25
N ASP A 18 23.20 -8.42 13.73
CA ASP A 18 23.08 -8.94 12.36
C ASP A 18 21.80 -9.76 12.16
N SER A 19 21.39 -10.52 13.17
CA SER A 19 20.15 -11.29 13.14
C SER A 19 18.92 -10.36 13.19
N ARG A 20 18.99 -9.27 13.96
CA ARG A 20 17.95 -8.22 13.96
C ARG A 20 17.82 -7.54 12.62
N ALA A 21 18.95 -7.17 11.99
CA ALA A 21 18.94 -6.56 10.67
C ALA A 21 18.29 -7.49 9.62
N ARG A 22 18.67 -8.78 9.62
CA ARG A 22 18.05 -9.79 8.73
C ARG A 22 16.56 -9.99 9.00
N LEU A 23 16.14 -10.00 10.27
CA LEU A 23 14.73 -10.11 10.64
C LEU A 23 13.93 -8.88 10.17
N ALA A 24 14.47 -7.68 10.38
CA ALA A 24 13.85 -6.43 9.92
C ALA A 24 13.65 -6.42 8.40
N THR A 25 14.67 -6.82 7.63
CA THR A 25 14.54 -6.94 6.16
C THR A 25 13.41 -7.90 5.79
N LYS A 26 13.37 -9.10 6.36
CA LYS A 26 12.30 -10.08 6.06
C LYS A 26 10.91 -9.59 6.47
N LEU A 27 10.79 -8.84 7.55
CA LEU A 27 9.53 -8.24 7.97
C LEU A 27 9.06 -7.18 6.97
N VAL A 28 9.98 -6.32 6.51
CA VAL A 28 9.69 -5.37 5.43
C VAL A 28 9.28 -6.09 4.16
N ASP A 29 10.03 -7.09 3.73
CA ASP A 29 9.72 -7.90 2.54
C ASP A 29 8.35 -8.61 2.69
N SER A 30 7.97 -9.00 3.90
CA SER A 30 6.66 -9.62 4.17
C SER A 30 5.49 -8.63 4.02
N LEU A 31 5.73 -7.34 4.27
CA LEU A 31 4.75 -6.28 4.02
C LEU A 31 4.62 -5.99 2.52
N ASP A 32 5.72 -6.10 1.77
CA ASP A 32 5.71 -6.00 0.31
C ASP A 32 5.06 -7.22 -0.35
N SER A 33 5.00 -8.36 0.34
CA SER A 33 4.38 -9.61 -0.14
C SER A 33 2.87 -9.69 0.04
N VAL A 34 2.18 -8.59 0.35
CA VAL A 34 0.74 -8.52 0.08
C VAL A 34 0.58 -8.43 -1.44
N ASP A 35 0.75 -9.59 -2.08
CA ASP A 35 0.50 -9.87 -3.48
C ASP A 35 -0.69 -9.03 -3.92
N GLU A 36 -0.44 -7.95 -4.67
CA GLU A 36 -1.50 -7.29 -5.41
C GLU A 36 -2.04 -8.38 -6.33
N SER A 37 -3.15 -9.01 -5.90
CA SER A 37 -3.69 -10.19 -6.56
C SER A 37 -3.73 -9.91 -8.06
N ALA A 38 -3.44 -10.91 -8.89
CA ALA A 38 -3.47 -10.71 -10.34
C ALA A 38 -4.77 -10.01 -10.79
N ALA A 39 -5.89 -10.33 -10.12
CA ALA A 39 -7.18 -9.65 -10.29
C ALA A 39 -7.16 -8.14 -9.95
N LEU A 40 -6.49 -7.73 -8.87
CA LEU A 40 -6.36 -6.32 -8.50
C LEU A 40 -5.48 -5.55 -9.50
N ARG A 41 -4.39 -6.17 -9.97
CA ARG A 41 -3.57 -5.61 -11.05
C ARG A 41 -4.36 -5.46 -12.36
N ASP A 42 -5.10 -6.49 -12.74
CA ASP A 42 -5.95 -6.47 -13.94
C ASP A 42 -7.06 -5.43 -13.84
N ALA A 43 -7.72 -5.33 -12.68
CA ALA A 43 -8.73 -4.31 -12.41
C ALA A 43 -8.15 -2.90 -12.51
N ARG A 44 -6.91 -2.70 -12.01
CA ARG A 44 -6.20 -1.42 -12.10
C ARG A 44 -5.87 -1.05 -13.54
N VAL A 45 -5.36 -2.00 -14.32
CA VAL A 45 -5.09 -1.80 -15.76
C VAL A 45 -6.38 -1.46 -16.52
N LEU A 46 -7.47 -2.17 -16.22
CA LEU A 46 -8.78 -1.90 -16.82
C LEU A 46 -9.27 -0.48 -16.51
N GLU A 47 -9.18 -0.06 -15.25
CA GLU A 47 -9.59 1.28 -14.81
C GLU A 47 -8.72 2.37 -15.45
N LEU A 48 -7.41 2.16 -15.55
CA LEU A 48 -6.50 3.10 -16.22
C LEU A 48 -6.90 3.27 -17.70
N ARG A 49 -7.15 2.16 -18.41
CA ARG A 49 -7.63 2.20 -19.80
C ARG A 49 -8.95 2.96 -19.92
N ARG A 50 -9.90 2.71 -19.01
CA ARG A 50 -11.19 3.42 -18.97
C ARG A 50 -10.99 4.92 -18.78
N ARG A 51 -10.13 5.35 -17.84
CA ARG A 51 -9.82 6.76 -17.59
C ARG A 51 -9.18 7.43 -18.79
N MET A 52 -8.19 6.78 -19.42
CA MET A 52 -7.57 7.27 -20.64
C MET A 52 -8.60 7.48 -21.76
N SER A 53 -9.51 6.51 -21.95
CA SER A 53 -10.60 6.63 -22.94
C SER A 53 -11.51 7.82 -22.64
N LYS A 54 -11.89 8.03 -21.37
CA LYS A 54 -12.73 9.19 -20.98
C LYS A 54 -12.03 10.53 -21.20
N ILE A 55 -10.73 10.59 -20.95
CA ILE A 55 -9.94 11.79 -21.24
C ILE A 55 -9.93 12.04 -22.75
N ALA A 56 -9.68 11.00 -23.56
CA ALA A 56 -9.64 11.11 -25.01
C ALA A 56 -11.01 11.46 -25.63
N SER A 57 -12.11 10.99 -25.06
CA SER A 57 -13.47 11.31 -25.54
C SER A 57 -14.01 12.65 -25.02
N GLY A 58 -13.30 13.31 -24.08
CA GLY A 58 -13.77 14.55 -23.45
C GLY A 58 -14.85 14.34 -22.37
N GLU A 59 -15.15 13.09 -22.02
CA GLU A 59 -16.08 12.75 -20.93
C GLU A 59 -15.45 12.85 -19.53
N ALA A 60 -14.14 13.09 -19.45
CA ALA A 60 -13.46 13.28 -18.18
C ALA A 60 -13.80 14.65 -17.57
N GLU A 61 -14.25 14.64 -16.32
CA GLU A 61 -14.38 15.85 -15.51
C GLU A 61 -13.01 16.23 -14.96
N PHE A 62 -12.54 17.44 -15.29
CA PHE A 62 -11.31 17.99 -14.77
C PHE A 62 -11.60 18.85 -13.54
N VAL A 63 -10.87 18.60 -12.47
CA VAL A 63 -10.88 19.45 -11.27
C VAL A 63 -9.59 20.25 -11.21
N ASN A 64 -9.63 21.43 -10.59
CA ASN A 64 -8.41 22.18 -10.32
C ASN A 64 -7.59 21.48 -9.22
N GLU A 65 -6.32 21.87 -9.15
CA GLU A 65 -5.34 21.28 -8.23
C GLU A 65 -5.80 21.36 -6.76
N ALA A 66 -6.26 22.53 -6.31
CA ALA A 66 -6.69 22.75 -4.93
C ALA A 66 -7.84 21.82 -4.53
N ALA A 67 -8.85 21.66 -5.40
CA ALA A 67 -9.98 20.76 -5.14
C ALA A 67 -9.58 19.28 -5.20
N ALA A 68 -8.56 18.92 -5.99
CA ALA A 68 -8.03 17.56 -6.00
C ALA A 68 -7.35 17.21 -4.66
N PHE A 69 -6.50 18.10 -4.14
CA PHE A 69 -5.85 17.90 -2.84
C PHE A 69 -6.86 17.79 -1.69
N GLU A 70 -7.83 18.70 -1.63
CA GLU A 70 -8.89 18.68 -0.60
C GLU A 70 -9.66 17.35 -0.56
N ARG A 71 -9.97 16.79 -1.75
CA ARG A 71 -10.63 15.48 -1.87
C ARG A 71 -9.76 14.33 -1.36
N VAL A 72 -8.46 14.35 -1.66
CA VAL A 72 -7.53 13.31 -1.20
C VAL A 72 -7.38 13.36 0.32
N ASP A 73 -7.19 14.55 0.88
CA ASP A 73 -7.05 14.74 2.33
C ASP A 73 -8.31 14.26 3.08
N THR A 74 -9.49 14.53 2.52
CA THR A 74 -10.77 14.05 3.08
C THR A 74 -10.86 12.51 3.08
N ILE A 75 -10.33 11.84 2.05
CA ILE A 75 -10.34 10.37 1.96
C ILE A 75 -9.34 9.75 2.94
N LEU A 76 -8.15 10.35 3.08
CA LEU A 76 -7.07 9.84 3.93
C LEU A 76 -7.27 10.14 5.42
N ALA A 77 -8.07 11.14 5.76
CA ALA A 77 -8.43 11.47 7.14
C ALA A 77 -9.49 10.51 7.75
N ARG A 78 -9.93 9.48 7.02
CA ARG A 78 -10.87 8.44 7.47
C ARG A 78 -10.16 7.11 7.72
#